data_AF-A0A7R9WFG1-F1
#
_entry.id   AF-A0A7R9WFG1-F1
#
_cell.length_a   1.000
_cell.length_b   1.000
_cell.length_c   1.000
_cell.angle_alpha   90.00
_cell.angle_beta   90.00
_cell.angle_gamma   90.00
#
_symmetry.space_group_name_H-M   'P 1'
#
loop_
_entity.id
_entity.type
_entity.pdbx_description
1 polymer ?
#
loop_
_entity_poly.entity_id
_entity_poly.type
_entity_poly.pdbx_seq_one_letter_code
_entity_poly.pdbx_strand_id
1 'polypeptide(L)'
;VVHLLLRMPSSPMLMLNMWVNRRLRPFSTLFSMGPEFYTKQDEHGRSILHRIGAEIHLKGSYSVPETERLFHMVSDCPASALLLQESEGETILHHFVRRCADGIPGRCSWANKRWLNQIRVWEDLVDLVLERCPETAEVQNREGNTPLHIAVKRTNQWSAHVTQKLASTRPAASEMENEAGETPLASLCRLNSTGFRRALGDSTSREDIFGGSLGGMAPLSGCVLSQINALLEASMKARGIGWESCESERNMVLACLAMHNCPSDLIQLAIKMYPHQPFGSDEKGNYGLHLASANPIVQDGLSKKVLESLVEQNSLIAAASNESGQYPLHSAAYSGKHWDEGISALLNAAPHLVGEKDSEKGMFPFMLAACSPVDRKGVPQEKKLDTIYRLLRMLPEMERF
;
A
#
# COMPACT_ATOMS: atom_id res chain seq x y z
N VAL A 1 -37.15 -23.58 28.46
CA VAL A 1 -36.54 -23.68 27.12
C VAL A 1 -37.59 -23.83 26.03
N VAL A 2 -38.48 -24.84 26.09
CA VAL A 2 -39.57 -25.04 25.12
C VAL A 2 -40.58 -23.87 25.06
N HIS A 3 -40.88 -23.24 26.19
CA HIS A 3 -41.80 -22.08 26.22
C HIS A 3 -41.22 -20.76 25.67
N LEU A 4 -39.88 -20.66 25.53
CA LEU A 4 -39.20 -19.50 24.94
C LEU A 4 -39.15 -19.61 23.41
N LEU A 5 -39.12 -20.83 22.86
CA LEU A 5 -39.09 -21.10 21.42
C LEU A 5 -40.40 -20.70 20.71
N LEU A 6 -41.54 -20.72 21.42
CA LEU A 6 -42.86 -20.36 20.87
C LEU A 6 -43.13 -18.84 20.79
N ARG A 7 -42.24 -18.00 21.31
CA ARG A 7 -42.30 -16.53 21.21
C ARG A 7 -41.18 -15.93 20.37
N MET A 8 -40.34 -16.76 19.75
CA MET A 8 -39.25 -16.28 18.89
C MET A 8 -39.85 -15.73 17.59
N PRO A 9 -39.52 -14.50 17.18
CA PRO A 9 -39.92 -14.03 15.86
C PRO A 9 -39.29 -14.92 14.78
N SER A 10 -40.08 -15.28 13.77
CA SER A 10 -39.67 -16.15 12.65
C SER A 10 -38.58 -15.54 11.77
N SER A 11 -38.30 -14.24 11.91
CA SER A 11 -37.20 -13.56 11.25
C SER A 11 -35.93 -13.62 12.11
N PRO A 12 -34.84 -14.24 11.60
CA PRO A 12 -33.55 -14.29 12.30
C PRO A 12 -32.97 -12.88 12.59
N MET A 13 -33.29 -11.89 11.74
CA MET A 13 -32.89 -10.50 11.93
C MET A 13 -33.61 -9.81 13.09
N LEU A 14 -34.84 -10.22 13.40
CA LEU A 14 -35.64 -9.67 14.49
C LEU A 14 -35.18 -10.26 15.83
N MET A 15 -34.77 -11.54 15.86
CA MET A 15 -34.07 -12.15 16.99
C MET A 15 -32.73 -11.47 17.28
N LEU A 16 -31.96 -11.13 16.25
CA LEU A 16 -30.71 -10.38 16.42
C LEU A 16 -30.94 -8.95 16.92
N ASN A 17 -31.93 -8.24 16.38
CA ASN A 17 -32.25 -6.89 16.85
C ASN A 17 -32.67 -6.90 18.34
N MET A 18 -33.37 -7.95 18.77
CA MET A 18 -33.67 -8.17 20.19
C MET A 18 -32.42 -8.53 20.99
N TRP A 19 -31.45 -9.28 20.44
CA TRP A 19 -30.19 -9.62 21.11
C TRP A 19 -29.25 -8.41 21.26
N VAL A 20 -29.01 -7.66 20.18
CA VAL A 20 -28.21 -6.41 20.17
C VAL A 20 -28.77 -5.41 21.17
N ASN A 21 -30.10 -5.31 21.26
CA ASN A 21 -30.79 -4.46 22.24
C ASN A 21 -30.92 -5.10 23.64
N ARG A 22 -30.15 -6.15 23.94
CA ARG A 22 -30.07 -6.88 25.22
C ARG A 22 -31.40 -7.48 25.71
N ARG A 23 -32.38 -7.68 24.84
CA ARG A 23 -33.71 -8.26 25.14
C ARG A 23 -33.76 -9.79 25.05
N LEU A 24 -32.76 -10.45 24.47
CA LEU A 24 -32.67 -11.93 24.41
C LEU A 24 -31.35 -12.43 25.03
N ARG A 25 -31.46 -13.45 25.89
CA ARG A 25 -30.37 -14.26 26.44
C ARG A 25 -30.78 -15.73 26.23
N PRO A 26 -30.51 -16.39 25.09
CA PRO A 26 -29.17 -16.94 24.88
C PRO A 26 -28.72 -17.08 23.41
N PHE A 27 -27.41 -16.97 23.19
CA PHE A 27 -26.73 -17.15 21.90
C PHE A 27 -26.75 -18.61 21.37
N SER A 28 -27.02 -19.58 22.24
CA SER A 28 -27.03 -21.01 21.91
C SER A 28 -28.11 -21.41 20.91
N THR A 29 -29.17 -20.61 20.76
CA THR A 29 -30.21 -20.84 19.74
C THR A 29 -29.81 -20.37 18.34
N LEU A 30 -28.74 -19.59 18.19
CA LEU A 30 -28.25 -19.14 16.88
C LEU A 30 -27.39 -20.21 16.20
N PHE A 31 -26.60 -20.97 16.96
CA PHE A 31 -25.80 -22.10 16.45
C PHE A 31 -26.65 -23.27 15.92
N SER A 32 -27.92 -23.37 16.34
CA SER A 32 -28.86 -24.35 15.79
C SER A 32 -29.48 -23.93 14.45
N MET A 33 -29.17 -22.73 13.96
CA MET A 33 -29.64 -22.26 12.65
C MET A 33 -28.65 -22.69 11.57
N GLY A 34 -29.15 -23.30 10.49
CA GLY A 34 -28.31 -23.79 9.39
C GLY A 34 -27.51 -22.68 8.68
N PRO A 35 -26.60 -23.05 7.74
CA PRO A 35 -25.64 -22.13 7.11
C PRO A 35 -26.29 -20.94 6.39
N GLU A 36 -27.54 -21.05 5.95
CA GLU A 36 -28.35 -19.97 5.37
C GLU A 36 -28.55 -18.77 6.31
N PHE A 37 -28.37 -18.97 7.62
CA PHE A 37 -28.46 -17.91 8.60
C PHE A 37 -27.34 -16.87 8.44
N TYR A 38 -26.13 -17.31 8.08
CA TYR A 38 -24.98 -16.42 7.90
C TYR A 38 -25.06 -15.59 6.62
N THR A 39 -25.82 -16.06 5.63
CA THR A 39 -25.92 -15.41 4.31
C THR A 39 -27.09 -14.44 4.20
N LYS A 40 -28.03 -14.43 5.16
CA LYS A 40 -29.14 -13.47 5.17
C LYS A 40 -28.64 -12.06 5.43
N GLN A 41 -28.99 -11.14 4.55
CA GLN A 41 -28.68 -9.72 4.63
C GLN A 41 -29.94 -8.92 5.02
N ASP A 42 -29.75 -7.79 5.69
CA ASP A 42 -30.82 -6.85 5.99
C ASP A 42 -31.05 -5.87 4.82
N GLU A 43 -31.91 -4.88 5.03
CA GLU A 43 -32.25 -3.83 4.06
C GLU A 43 -31.02 -3.02 3.58
N HIS A 44 -29.93 -3.04 4.36
CA HIS A 44 -28.66 -2.38 4.06
C HIS A 44 -27.60 -3.38 3.59
N GLY A 45 -27.97 -4.60 3.20
CA GLY A 45 -27.01 -5.61 2.76
C GLY A 45 -26.18 -6.20 3.90
N ARG A 46 -26.42 -5.87 5.17
CA ARG A 46 -25.59 -6.33 6.29
C ARG A 46 -25.98 -7.74 6.67
N SER A 47 -25.02 -8.65 6.61
CA SER A 47 -25.17 -9.96 7.25
C SER A 47 -25.11 -9.85 8.77
N ILE A 48 -25.43 -10.93 9.47
CA ILE A 48 -25.26 -10.98 10.93
C ILE A 48 -23.83 -10.64 11.36
N LEU A 49 -22.83 -11.07 10.58
CA LEU A 49 -21.43 -10.78 10.88
C LEU A 49 -21.16 -9.28 10.79
N HIS A 50 -21.67 -8.59 9.75
CA HIS A 50 -21.52 -7.14 9.61
C HIS A 50 -22.11 -6.38 10.79
N ARG A 51 -23.32 -6.77 11.23
CA ARG A 51 -23.96 -6.16 12.40
C ARG A 51 -23.16 -6.39 13.67
N ILE A 52 -22.62 -7.59 13.85
CA ILE A 52 -21.72 -7.92 14.95
C ILE A 52 -20.45 -7.05 14.91
N GLY A 53 -19.76 -6.95 13.77
CA GLY A 53 -18.59 -6.08 13.61
C GLY A 53 -18.89 -4.59 13.78
N ALA A 54 -20.11 -4.16 13.41
CA ALA A 54 -20.55 -2.77 13.50
C ALA A 54 -21.17 -2.38 14.85
N GLU A 55 -21.78 -3.28 15.61
CA GLU A 55 -22.55 -2.96 16.83
C GLU A 55 -21.82 -3.40 18.11
N ILE A 56 -20.79 -4.24 18.02
CA ILE A 56 -19.95 -4.58 19.18
C ILE A 56 -19.09 -3.37 19.55
N HIS A 57 -19.71 -2.47 20.29
CA HIS A 57 -18.99 -1.55 21.16
C HIS A 57 -18.58 -2.33 22.38
N LEU A 58 -17.28 -2.63 22.52
CA LEU A 58 -16.68 -3.19 23.74
C LEU A 58 -16.69 -2.19 24.92
N LYS A 59 -17.81 -1.49 25.14
CA LYS A 59 -18.06 -0.64 26.31
C LYS A 59 -18.08 -1.49 27.58
N GLY A 60 -16.90 -1.65 28.18
CA GLY A 60 -16.65 -1.79 29.62
C GLY A 60 -17.19 -3.01 30.37
N SER A 61 -17.91 -3.95 29.75
CA SER A 61 -18.63 -4.99 30.52
C SER A 61 -18.84 -6.33 29.81
N TYR A 62 -18.05 -6.66 28.79
CA TYR A 62 -18.15 -7.97 28.15
C TYR A 62 -17.39 -9.03 28.95
N SER A 63 -18.06 -10.13 29.25
CA SER A 63 -17.46 -11.35 29.80
C SER A 63 -16.76 -12.11 28.66
N VAL A 64 -15.59 -12.71 28.93
CA VAL A 64 -14.84 -13.66 28.07
C VAL A 64 -15.73 -14.60 27.21
N PRO A 65 -16.88 -15.13 27.70
CA PRO A 65 -17.79 -15.94 26.89
C PRO A 65 -18.31 -15.30 25.60
N GLU A 66 -18.38 -13.97 25.49
CA GLU A 66 -18.93 -13.32 24.28
C GLU A 66 -17.89 -13.22 23.16
N THR A 67 -16.61 -13.10 23.50
CA THR A 67 -15.52 -13.09 22.52
C THR A 67 -15.27 -14.49 21.97
N GLU A 68 -15.25 -15.53 22.82
CA GLU A 68 -15.16 -16.94 22.39
C GLU A 68 -16.29 -17.33 21.43
N ARG A 69 -17.50 -16.81 21.66
CA ARG A 69 -18.65 -17.06 20.77
C ARG A 69 -18.50 -16.41 19.40
N LEU A 70 -17.85 -15.25 19.32
CA LEU A 70 -17.54 -14.62 18.04
C LEU A 70 -16.54 -15.44 17.24
N PHE A 71 -15.51 -15.98 17.90
CA PHE A 71 -14.60 -16.94 17.29
C PHE A 71 -15.37 -18.12 16.73
N HIS A 72 -16.20 -18.78 17.53
CA HIS A 72 -17.00 -19.91 17.04
C HIS A 72 -17.89 -19.54 15.85
N MET A 73 -18.55 -18.36 15.88
CA MET A 73 -19.35 -17.93 14.73
C MET A 73 -18.53 -17.72 13.45
N VAL A 74 -17.37 -17.09 13.55
CA VAL A 74 -16.48 -16.87 12.41
C VAL A 74 -15.83 -18.18 11.96
N SER A 75 -15.53 -19.10 12.89
CA SER A 75 -14.99 -20.44 12.61
C SER A 75 -16.00 -21.39 11.97
N ASP A 76 -17.29 -21.23 12.26
CA ASP A 76 -18.34 -22.14 11.76
C ASP A 76 -19.06 -21.60 10.52
N CYS A 77 -18.93 -20.29 10.23
CA CYS A 77 -19.62 -19.71 9.08
C CYS A 77 -19.05 -20.24 7.74
N PRO A 78 -19.85 -20.29 6.66
CA PRO A 78 -19.34 -20.60 5.33
C PRO A 78 -18.46 -19.44 4.81
N ALA A 79 -17.41 -19.74 4.03
CA ALA A 79 -16.54 -18.72 3.45
C ALA A 79 -17.31 -17.68 2.60
N SER A 80 -18.39 -18.11 1.95
CA SER A 80 -19.29 -17.20 1.21
C SER A 80 -19.90 -16.11 2.08
N ALA A 81 -20.11 -16.35 3.39
CA ALA A 81 -20.63 -15.34 4.31
C ALA A 81 -19.56 -14.30 4.71
N LEU A 82 -18.27 -14.65 4.65
CA LEU A 82 -17.15 -13.74 4.89
C LEU A 82 -16.92 -12.78 3.71
N LEU A 83 -17.28 -13.21 2.50
CA LEU A 83 -17.18 -12.42 1.26
C LEU A 83 -18.41 -11.54 1.00
N LEU A 84 -19.48 -11.66 1.77
CA LEU A 84 -20.63 -10.78 1.63
C LEU A 84 -20.21 -9.34 1.86
N GLN A 85 -20.73 -8.46 1.01
CA GLN A 85 -20.55 -7.02 1.12
C GLN A 85 -21.85 -6.39 1.61
N GLU A 86 -21.76 -5.46 2.55
CA GLU A 86 -22.90 -4.62 2.90
C GLU A 86 -23.12 -3.49 1.87
N SER A 87 -24.10 -2.62 2.12
CA SER A 87 -24.42 -1.49 1.25
C SER A 87 -23.19 -0.74 0.76
N GLU A 88 -22.28 -0.28 1.62
CA GLU A 88 -21.05 0.42 1.25
C GLU A 88 -19.95 -0.47 0.65
N GLY A 89 -20.26 -1.72 0.28
CA GLY A 89 -19.30 -2.64 -0.34
C GLY A 89 -18.37 -3.31 0.68
N GLU A 90 -18.57 -3.09 1.98
CA GLU A 90 -17.64 -3.56 2.99
C GLU A 90 -17.91 -5.01 3.38
N THR A 91 -16.84 -5.80 3.47
CA THR A 91 -16.88 -7.13 4.08
C THR A 91 -16.72 -7.04 5.60
N ILE A 92 -16.94 -8.16 6.29
CA ILE A 92 -16.67 -8.24 7.73
C ILE A 92 -15.21 -7.90 8.08
N LEU A 93 -14.26 -8.21 7.20
CA LEU A 93 -12.85 -7.88 7.40
C LEU A 93 -12.63 -6.36 7.46
N HIS A 94 -13.32 -5.57 6.62
CA HIS A 94 -13.25 -4.10 6.65
C HIS A 94 -13.70 -3.56 8.02
N HIS A 95 -14.80 -4.11 8.56
CA HIS A 95 -15.29 -3.73 9.89
C HIS A 95 -14.29 -4.10 10.99
N PHE A 96 -13.74 -5.32 10.98
CA PHE A 96 -12.78 -5.77 11.99
C PHE A 96 -11.51 -4.91 11.97
N VAL A 97 -10.95 -4.65 10.78
CA VAL A 97 -9.77 -3.78 10.61
C VAL A 97 -10.06 -2.34 11.07
N ARG A 98 -11.26 -1.80 10.80
CA ARG A 98 -11.66 -0.48 11.30
C ARG A 98 -11.76 -0.43 12.82
N ARG A 99 -12.34 -1.45 13.44
CA ARG A 99 -12.52 -1.53 14.90
C ARG A 99 -11.20 -1.71 15.65
N CYS A 100 -10.35 -2.57 15.10
CA CYS A 100 -8.92 -2.67 15.41
C CYS A 100 -8.27 -1.28 15.49
N ALA A 101 -8.54 -0.43 14.51
CA ALA A 101 -7.99 0.91 14.44
C ALA A 101 -8.69 1.89 15.44
N ASP A 102 -10.02 1.79 15.65
CA ASP A 102 -10.82 2.73 16.48
C ASP A 102 -10.51 2.66 17.99
N GLY A 103 -9.78 1.63 18.42
CA GLY A 103 -9.65 1.20 19.81
C GLY A 103 -8.80 2.05 20.76
N ILE A 104 -8.79 3.40 20.69
CA ILE A 104 -8.30 4.24 21.80
C ILE A 104 -9.09 5.57 21.88
N PRO A 105 -10.08 5.72 22.80
CA PRO A 105 -10.49 7.05 23.25
C PRO A 105 -9.27 7.70 23.91
N GLY A 106 -8.85 8.88 23.42
CA GLY A 106 -7.58 9.56 23.72
C GLY A 106 -7.28 9.98 25.17
N ARG A 107 -7.77 9.24 26.17
CA ARG A 107 -7.55 9.47 27.61
C ARG A 107 -7.34 8.19 28.44
N CYS A 108 -7.02 7.06 27.83
CA CYS A 108 -6.73 5.84 28.58
C CYS A 108 -5.22 5.66 28.78
N SER A 109 -4.79 5.69 30.04
CA SER A 109 -3.46 5.22 30.44
C SER A 109 -3.25 3.80 29.92
N TRP A 110 -2.13 3.59 29.24
CA TRP A 110 -1.63 2.32 28.69
C TRP A 110 -1.53 1.19 29.73
N ALA A 111 -1.75 1.49 31.03
CA ALA A 111 -1.65 0.55 32.13
C ALA A 111 -2.88 -0.37 32.31
N ASN A 112 -3.96 -0.20 31.55
CA ASN A 112 -5.18 -0.94 31.80
C ASN A 112 -5.26 -2.22 30.94
N LYS A 113 -4.74 -3.34 31.49
CA LYS A 113 -4.68 -4.71 30.91
C LYS A 113 -5.96 -5.18 30.21
N ARG A 114 -7.12 -4.64 30.61
CA ARG A 114 -8.43 -5.00 30.04
C ARG A 114 -8.60 -4.56 28.59
N TRP A 115 -7.98 -3.45 28.17
CA TRP A 115 -8.06 -2.94 26.79
C TRP A 115 -7.11 -3.69 25.85
N LEU A 116 -5.94 -4.10 26.34
CA LEU A 116 -5.01 -4.97 25.60
C LEU A 116 -5.69 -6.29 25.21
N ASN A 117 -6.44 -6.91 26.13
CA ASN A 117 -7.19 -8.13 25.82
C ASN A 117 -8.30 -7.91 24.78
N GLN A 118 -8.89 -6.72 24.71
CA GLN A 118 -9.93 -6.41 23.72
C GLN A 118 -9.37 -6.16 22.31
N ILE A 119 -8.19 -5.54 22.23
CA ILE A 119 -7.48 -5.32 20.96
C ILE A 119 -7.05 -6.68 20.38
N ARG A 120 -6.48 -7.58 21.20
CA ARG A 120 -6.10 -8.95 20.79
C ARG A 120 -7.24 -9.76 20.17
N VAL A 121 -8.45 -9.64 20.70
CA VAL A 121 -9.61 -10.34 20.13
C VAL A 121 -9.87 -9.94 18.67
N TRP A 122 -9.66 -8.67 18.32
CA TRP A 122 -9.82 -8.24 16.93
C TRP A 122 -8.65 -8.67 16.03
N GLU A 123 -7.42 -8.83 16.56
CA GLU A 123 -6.29 -9.48 15.83
C GLU A 123 -6.71 -10.88 15.44
N ASP A 124 -7.09 -11.64 16.45
CA ASP A 124 -7.31 -13.06 16.34
C ASP A 124 -8.50 -13.30 15.39
N LEU A 125 -9.49 -12.39 15.37
CA LEU A 125 -10.59 -12.41 14.40
C LEU A 125 -10.15 -12.02 12.98
N VAL A 126 -9.26 -11.03 12.83
CA VAL A 126 -8.67 -10.70 11.52
C VAL A 126 -7.87 -11.90 11.00
N ASP A 127 -7.05 -12.50 11.84
CA ASP A 127 -6.26 -13.69 11.55
C ASP A 127 -7.16 -14.86 11.14
N LEU A 128 -8.19 -15.15 11.91
CA LEU A 128 -9.15 -16.21 11.59
C LEU A 128 -9.86 -15.97 10.26
N VAL A 129 -10.26 -14.73 9.95
CA VAL A 129 -10.90 -14.40 8.67
C VAL A 129 -9.91 -14.60 7.51
N LEU A 130 -8.66 -14.17 7.67
CA LEU A 130 -7.61 -14.32 6.66
C LEU A 130 -7.19 -15.77 6.44
N GLU A 131 -7.15 -16.58 7.50
CA GLU A 131 -6.88 -18.02 7.42
C GLU A 131 -7.98 -18.77 6.68
N ARG A 132 -9.25 -18.37 6.89
CA ARG A 132 -10.40 -19.07 6.28
C ARG A 132 -10.76 -18.57 4.89
N CYS A 133 -10.59 -17.27 4.63
CA CYS A 133 -10.93 -16.65 3.35
C CYS A 133 -9.98 -15.49 3.05
N PRO A 134 -8.75 -15.78 2.59
CA PRO A 134 -7.74 -14.76 2.30
C PRO A 134 -8.16 -13.80 1.17
N GLU A 135 -9.09 -14.21 0.30
CA GLU A 135 -9.67 -13.38 -0.76
C GLU A 135 -10.34 -12.12 -0.21
N THR A 136 -10.82 -12.14 1.04
CA THR A 136 -11.42 -10.98 1.70
C THR A 136 -10.49 -9.77 1.78
N ALA A 137 -9.16 -9.98 1.75
CA ALA A 137 -8.16 -8.92 1.78
C ALA A 137 -8.06 -8.10 0.47
N GLU A 138 -8.57 -8.65 -0.63
CA GLU A 138 -8.57 -8.00 -1.96
C GLU A 138 -9.93 -7.37 -2.31
N VAL A 139 -10.96 -7.59 -1.49
CA VAL A 139 -12.29 -7.01 -1.76
C VAL A 139 -12.23 -5.49 -1.57
N GLN A 140 -12.70 -4.73 -2.56
CA GLN A 140 -12.83 -3.27 -2.48
C GLN A 140 -14.25 -2.89 -2.07
N ASN A 141 -14.34 -1.91 -1.18
CA ASN A 141 -15.62 -1.26 -0.84
C ASN A 141 -16.05 -0.27 -1.95
N ARG A 142 -17.15 0.45 -1.75
CA ARG A 142 -17.66 1.47 -2.68
C ARG A 142 -16.69 2.60 -2.97
N GLU A 143 -15.79 2.94 -2.04
CA GLU A 143 -14.74 3.95 -2.27
C GLU A 143 -13.52 3.37 -3.01
N GLY A 144 -13.58 2.10 -3.44
CA GLY A 144 -12.43 1.35 -3.96
C GLY A 144 -11.42 0.93 -2.89
N ASN A 145 -11.71 1.15 -1.61
CA ASN A 145 -10.78 0.87 -0.52
C ASN A 145 -10.80 -0.62 -0.18
N THR A 146 -9.63 -1.27 -0.23
CA THR A 146 -9.40 -2.60 0.36
C THR A 146 -9.26 -2.52 1.89
N PRO A 147 -9.30 -3.64 2.63
CA PRO A 147 -8.98 -3.65 4.07
C PRO A 147 -7.60 -3.04 4.37
N LEU A 148 -6.65 -3.16 3.45
CA LEU A 148 -5.31 -2.57 3.58
C LEU A 148 -5.36 -1.03 3.55
N HIS A 149 -6.23 -0.43 2.71
CA HIS A 149 -6.50 1.01 2.73
C HIS A 149 -7.11 1.49 4.06
N ILE A 150 -7.95 0.66 4.69
CA ILE A 150 -8.52 0.99 6.01
C ILE A 150 -7.44 0.91 7.10
N ALA A 151 -6.59 -0.11 7.05
CA ALA A 151 -5.53 -0.32 8.05
C ALA A 151 -4.58 0.88 8.15
N VAL A 152 -4.25 1.50 7.01
CA VAL A 152 -3.33 2.66 6.95
C VAL A 152 -3.96 3.98 7.38
N LYS A 153 -5.29 4.05 7.57
CA LYS A 153 -5.96 5.28 8.04
C LYS A 153 -5.53 5.69 9.45
N ARG A 154 -4.89 4.80 10.20
CA ARG A 154 -4.32 5.07 11.52
C ARG A 154 -2.86 4.67 11.60
N THR A 155 -2.17 5.29 12.56
CA THR A 155 -0.71 5.28 12.70
C THR A 155 -0.28 4.88 14.12
N ASN A 156 -0.93 3.85 14.68
CA ASN A 156 -0.58 3.27 15.98
C ASN A 156 0.15 1.92 15.79
N GLN A 157 0.68 1.35 16.88
CA GLN A 157 1.44 0.09 16.81
C GLN A 157 0.61 -1.06 16.22
N TRP A 158 -0.69 -1.01 16.47
CA TRP A 158 -1.62 -2.03 16.01
C TRP A 158 -1.87 -1.98 14.51
N SER A 159 -2.14 -0.80 13.97
CA SER A 159 -2.32 -0.61 12.54
C SER A 159 -1.09 -1.06 11.77
N ALA A 160 0.11 -0.90 12.32
CA ALA A 160 1.33 -1.46 11.74
C ALA A 160 1.32 -3.00 11.68
N HIS A 161 0.91 -3.67 12.75
CA HIS A 161 0.82 -5.13 12.79
C HIS A 161 -0.24 -5.67 11.81
N VAL A 162 -1.46 -5.11 11.82
CA VAL A 162 -2.53 -5.51 10.90
C VAL A 162 -2.16 -5.22 9.45
N THR A 163 -1.52 -4.08 9.16
CA THR A 163 -0.98 -3.78 7.82
C THR A 163 0.01 -4.86 7.41
N GLN A 164 0.96 -5.26 8.26
CA GLN A 164 1.92 -6.32 7.97
C GLN A 164 1.25 -7.67 7.69
N LYS A 165 0.23 -8.04 8.48
CA LYS A 165 -0.49 -9.29 8.30
C LYS A 165 -1.29 -9.32 6.99
N LEU A 166 -2.05 -8.26 6.70
CA LEU A 166 -2.80 -8.14 5.46
C LEU A 166 -1.87 -8.16 4.23
N ALA A 167 -0.79 -7.39 4.30
CA ALA A 167 0.19 -7.26 3.22
C ALA A 167 0.95 -8.57 2.96
N SER A 168 1.27 -9.34 4.01
CA SER A 168 1.92 -10.65 3.87
C SER A 168 0.98 -11.76 3.37
N THR A 169 -0.32 -11.68 3.71
CA THR A 169 -1.33 -12.67 3.30
C THR A 169 -1.68 -12.55 1.82
N ARG A 170 -1.99 -11.33 1.36
CA ARG A 170 -2.28 -11.04 -0.05
C ARG A 170 -1.46 -9.84 -0.51
N PRO A 171 -0.23 -10.06 -1.01
CA PRO A 171 0.63 -8.99 -1.48
C PRO A 171 -0.01 -8.17 -2.61
N ALA A 172 -0.82 -8.79 -3.47
CA ALA A 172 -1.53 -8.11 -4.54
C ALA A 172 -2.42 -6.95 -4.05
N ALA A 173 -2.94 -7.02 -2.82
CA ALA A 173 -3.78 -5.97 -2.24
C ALA A 173 -3.03 -4.64 -2.00
N SER A 174 -1.69 -4.63 -1.99
CA SER A 174 -0.90 -3.40 -1.86
C SER A 174 -0.78 -2.61 -3.15
N GLU A 175 -1.10 -3.22 -4.29
CA GLU A 175 -1.08 -2.59 -5.63
C GLU A 175 -2.45 -2.12 -6.09
N MET A 176 -3.52 -2.49 -5.38
CA MET A 176 -4.87 -2.11 -5.75
C MET A 176 -5.08 -0.61 -5.50
N GLU A 177 -5.64 0.08 -6.48
CA GLU A 177 -5.96 1.50 -6.38
C GLU A 177 -7.43 1.69 -5.99
N ASN A 178 -7.69 2.63 -5.09
CA ASN A 178 -9.05 3.05 -4.76
C ASN A 178 -9.66 3.94 -5.84
N GLU A 179 -10.89 4.43 -5.65
CA GLU A 179 -11.55 5.31 -6.64
C GLU A 179 -10.81 6.64 -6.89
N ALA A 180 -9.95 7.06 -5.96
CA ALA A 180 -9.09 8.23 -6.12
C ALA A 180 -7.77 7.91 -6.86
N GLY A 181 -7.55 6.67 -7.31
CA GLY A 181 -6.29 6.24 -7.94
C GLY A 181 -5.14 6.08 -6.94
N GLU A 182 -5.44 5.98 -5.64
CA GLU A 182 -4.42 5.83 -4.59
C GLU A 182 -4.25 4.35 -4.24
N THR A 183 -2.99 3.89 -4.18
CA THR A 183 -2.63 2.65 -3.48
C THR A 183 -2.68 2.85 -1.96
N PRO A 184 -2.69 1.80 -1.13
CA PRO A 184 -2.61 1.93 0.33
C PRO A 184 -1.38 2.71 0.79
N LEU A 185 -0.24 2.58 0.08
CA LEU A 185 0.98 3.34 0.37
C LEU A 185 0.78 4.83 0.07
N ALA A 186 0.14 5.15 -1.06
CA ALA A 186 -0.18 6.54 -1.42
C ALA A 186 -1.15 7.18 -0.42
N SER A 187 -2.20 6.47 0.00
CA SER A 187 -3.10 6.93 1.05
C SER A 187 -2.37 7.16 2.38
N LEU A 188 -1.46 6.27 2.78
CA LEU A 188 -0.66 6.43 4.00
C LEU A 188 0.19 7.71 3.96
N CYS A 189 0.90 7.94 2.85
CA CYS A 189 1.73 9.14 2.66
C CYS A 189 0.88 10.41 2.67
N ARG A 190 -0.27 10.41 1.96
CA ARG A 190 -1.17 11.56 1.94
C ARG A 190 -1.70 11.92 3.33
N LEU A 191 -2.13 10.93 4.10
CA LEU A 191 -2.62 11.11 5.47
C LEU A 191 -1.55 11.65 6.43
N ASN A 192 -0.27 11.37 6.15
CA ASN A 192 0.88 11.84 6.94
C ASN A 192 1.67 12.96 6.26
N SER A 193 1.09 13.64 5.26
CA SER A 193 1.74 14.69 4.48
C SER A 193 2.40 15.79 5.33
N THR A 194 1.82 16.16 6.48
CA THR A 194 2.43 17.13 7.41
C THR A 194 3.71 16.60 8.03
N GLY A 195 3.74 15.30 8.38
CA GLY A 195 4.92 14.61 8.87
C GLY A 195 6.01 14.49 7.81
N PHE A 196 5.64 14.12 6.58
CA PHE A 196 6.56 14.09 5.43
C PHE A 196 7.16 15.47 5.14
N ARG A 197 6.34 16.53 5.07
CA ARG A 197 6.82 17.91 4.86
C ARG A 197 7.79 18.36 5.94
N ARG A 198 7.51 18.02 7.20
CA ARG A 198 8.41 18.34 8.32
C ARG A 198 9.72 17.54 8.21
N ALA A 199 9.67 16.26 7.89
CA ALA A 199 10.86 15.43 7.70
C ALA A 199 11.73 15.90 6.52
N LEU A 200 11.11 16.37 5.45
CA LEU A 200 11.81 16.87 4.26
C LEU A 200 12.46 18.24 4.47
N GLY A 201 11.96 19.07 5.39
CA GLY A 201 12.51 20.40 5.66
C GLY A 201 14.02 20.43 5.90
N ASP A 202 14.70 21.44 5.33
CA ASP A 202 16.17 21.55 5.25
C ASP A 202 16.89 21.52 6.61
N SER A 203 16.21 21.93 7.68
CA SER A 203 16.75 21.96 9.05
C SER A 203 16.63 20.62 9.80
N THR A 204 16.00 19.61 9.22
CA THR A 204 15.72 18.34 9.91
C THR A 204 16.83 17.32 9.65
N SER A 205 17.57 16.97 10.70
CA SER A 205 18.61 15.93 10.64
C SER A 205 18.01 14.52 10.59
N ARG A 206 18.80 13.51 10.19
CA ARG A 206 18.37 12.10 10.22
C ARG A 206 18.00 11.68 11.65
N GLU A 207 18.74 12.16 12.64
CA GLU A 207 18.48 11.93 14.05
C GLU A 207 17.16 12.54 14.49
N ASP A 208 16.73 13.68 13.95
CA ASP A 208 15.43 14.30 14.28
C ASP A 208 14.24 13.55 13.65
N ILE A 209 14.45 12.87 12.52
CA ILE A 209 13.42 12.04 11.87
C ILE A 209 13.09 10.83 12.75
N PHE A 210 14.10 10.20 13.34
CA PHE A 210 13.94 9.03 14.21
C PHE A 210 13.85 9.37 15.71
N GLY A 211 14.38 10.52 16.11
CA GLY A 211 14.68 10.90 17.50
C GLY A 211 13.54 11.66 18.15
N GLY A 212 12.57 10.91 18.65
CA GLY A 212 11.62 11.39 19.65
C GLY A 212 11.95 10.85 21.04
N SER A 213 13.14 11.11 21.59
CA SER A 213 13.38 10.86 23.02
C SER A 213 12.78 12.01 23.82
N LEU A 214 11.71 11.71 24.57
CA LEU A 214 11.12 12.57 25.61
C LEU A 214 10.59 13.94 25.13
N GLY A 215 9.49 13.92 24.39
CA GLY A 215 8.57 15.08 24.29
C GLY A 215 8.59 15.87 22.99
N GLY A 216 9.54 15.61 22.08
CA GLY A 216 9.49 16.09 20.70
C GLY A 216 8.78 15.07 19.80
N MET A 217 7.67 15.46 19.17
CA MET A 217 7.02 14.63 18.14
C MET A 217 7.99 14.44 16.96
N ALA A 218 8.52 13.23 16.80
CA ALA A 218 9.21 12.83 15.57
C ALA A 218 8.29 13.10 14.37
N PRO A 219 8.80 13.61 13.24
CA PRO A 219 7.97 14.00 12.11
C PRO A 219 7.22 12.81 11.51
N LEU A 220 7.80 11.60 11.59
CA LEU A 220 7.14 10.35 11.27
C LEU A 220 7.27 9.40 12.46
N SER A 221 6.16 8.80 12.91
CA SER A 221 6.23 7.82 13.98
C SER A 221 6.85 6.52 13.47
N GLY A 222 7.51 5.76 14.35
CA GLY A 222 8.03 4.44 14.01
C GLY A 222 6.94 3.48 13.49
N CYS A 223 5.67 3.72 13.83
CA CYS A 223 4.54 2.95 13.31
C CYS A 223 4.28 3.25 11.82
N VAL A 224 4.38 4.51 11.40
CA VAL A 224 4.25 4.90 9.99
C VAL A 224 5.36 4.28 9.16
N LEU A 225 6.61 4.33 9.64
CA LEU A 225 7.73 3.69 8.95
C LEU A 225 7.56 2.17 8.83
N SER A 226 7.05 1.52 9.88
CA SER A 226 6.73 0.08 9.85
C SER A 226 5.65 -0.25 8.81
N GLN A 227 4.58 0.56 8.73
CA GLN A 227 3.54 0.40 7.70
C GLN A 227 4.09 0.61 6.29
N ILE A 228 4.91 1.65 6.08
CA ILE A 228 5.58 1.89 4.78
C ILE A 228 6.40 0.66 4.37
N ASN A 229 7.24 0.14 5.27
CA ASN A 229 8.07 -1.02 4.99
C ASN A 229 7.24 -2.27 4.65
N ALA A 230 6.16 -2.53 5.40
CA ALA A 230 5.27 -3.65 5.14
C ALA A 230 4.59 -3.55 3.77
N LEU A 231 4.14 -2.34 3.39
CA LEU A 231 3.51 -2.10 2.11
C LEU A 231 4.49 -2.20 0.95
N LEU A 232 5.70 -1.66 1.09
CA LEU A 232 6.76 -1.78 0.08
C LEU A 232 7.17 -3.24 -0.14
N GLU A 233 7.37 -4.00 0.94
CA GLU A 233 7.72 -5.42 0.88
C GLU A 233 6.64 -6.25 0.17
N ALA A 234 5.37 -6.03 0.52
CA ALA A 234 4.26 -6.70 -0.16
C ALA A 234 4.15 -6.31 -1.64
N SER A 235 4.33 -5.03 -1.94
CA SER A 235 4.28 -4.52 -3.32
C SER A 235 5.37 -5.13 -4.20
N MET A 236 6.60 -5.25 -3.67
CA MET A 236 7.69 -5.92 -4.36
C MET A 236 7.40 -7.41 -4.56
N LYS A 237 6.88 -8.08 -3.53
CA LYS A 237 6.50 -9.50 -3.60
C LYS A 237 5.38 -9.73 -4.62
N ALA A 238 4.39 -8.85 -4.69
CA ALA A 238 3.30 -8.91 -5.66
C ALA A 238 3.81 -8.82 -7.11
N ARG A 239 4.87 -8.04 -7.33
CA ARG A 239 5.53 -7.87 -8.63
C ARG A 239 6.56 -8.95 -8.97
N GLY A 240 6.86 -9.87 -8.04
CA GLY A 240 7.93 -10.86 -8.22
C GLY A 240 9.32 -10.22 -8.36
N ILE A 241 9.52 -9.02 -7.77
CA ILE A 241 10.83 -8.40 -7.68
C ILE A 241 11.56 -9.10 -6.52
N GLY A 242 12.70 -9.74 -6.82
CA GLY A 242 13.54 -10.43 -5.84
C GLY A 242 13.84 -9.53 -4.64
N TRP A 243 13.26 -9.88 -3.50
CA TRP A 243 13.50 -9.25 -2.20
C TRP A 243 14.41 -10.12 -1.32
N GLU A 244 14.93 -11.21 -1.89
CA GLU A 244 15.59 -12.25 -1.14
C GLU A 244 17.07 -11.90 -0.94
N SER A 245 17.38 -11.48 0.28
CA SER A 245 18.74 -11.29 0.83
C SER A 245 19.34 -9.89 0.70
N CYS A 246 19.01 -9.02 1.64
CA CYS A 246 20.00 -8.15 2.29
C CYS A 246 19.54 -7.91 3.73
N GLU A 247 20.19 -8.61 4.66
CA GLU A 247 19.87 -8.66 6.09
C GLU A 247 20.27 -7.38 6.85
N SER A 248 20.77 -6.36 6.14
CA SER A 248 21.22 -5.10 6.71
C SER A 248 20.71 -3.95 5.87
N GLU A 249 19.67 -3.28 6.37
CA GLU A 249 19.05 -2.08 5.76
C GLU A 249 18.49 -2.32 4.35
N ARG A 250 17.43 -3.14 4.27
CA ARG A 250 16.46 -3.23 3.15
C ARG A 250 16.47 -1.94 2.31
N ASN A 251 16.86 -2.03 1.03
CA ASN A 251 17.09 -0.89 0.13
C ASN A 251 15.80 -0.08 -0.13
N MET A 252 15.37 0.72 0.85
CA MET A 252 14.13 1.49 0.83
C MET A 252 14.07 2.43 -0.36
N VAL A 253 15.22 3.02 -0.75
CA VAL A 253 15.32 3.86 -1.93
C VAL A 253 14.98 3.09 -3.21
N LEU A 254 15.62 1.92 -3.42
CA LEU A 254 15.37 1.12 -4.62
C LEU A 254 13.93 0.60 -4.65
N ALA A 255 13.40 0.17 -3.50
CA ALA A 255 12.01 -0.24 -3.35
C ALA A 255 11.05 0.90 -3.76
N CYS A 256 11.28 2.12 -3.27
CA CYS A 256 10.45 3.27 -3.64
C CYS A 256 10.53 3.61 -5.13
N LEU A 257 11.72 3.49 -5.74
CA LEU A 257 11.93 3.82 -7.16
C LEU A 257 11.34 2.78 -8.12
N ALA A 258 11.27 1.51 -7.70
CA ALA A 258 10.67 0.42 -8.48
C ALA A 258 9.14 0.50 -8.58
N MET A 259 8.49 1.31 -7.73
CA MET A 259 7.05 1.38 -7.59
C MET A 259 6.42 2.40 -8.55
N HIS A 260 5.54 1.95 -9.45
CA HIS A 260 4.90 2.76 -10.50
C HIS A 260 4.06 3.96 -10.01
N ASN A 261 3.61 3.94 -8.75
CA ASN A 261 2.79 5.00 -8.16
C ASN A 261 3.30 5.36 -6.75
N CYS A 262 4.62 5.37 -6.58
CA CYS A 262 5.24 5.73 -5.31
C CYS A 262 5.12 7.24 -5.04
N PRO A 263 4.64 7.65 -3.85
CA PRO A 263 4.58 9.06 -3.48
C PRO A 263 5.95 9.74 -3.57
N SER A 264 6.00 10.88 -4.23
CA SER A 264 7.20 11.73 -4.38
C SER A 264 7.91 12.00 -3.07
N ASP A 265 7.12 12.36 -2.06
CA ASP A 265 7.61 12.76 -0.75
C ASP A 265 8.30 11.59 -0.05
N LEU A 266 7.85 10.36 -0.33
CA LEU A 266 8.47 9.14 0.18
C LEU A 266 9.80 8.85 -0.50
N ILE A 267 9.90 9.02 -1.83
CA ILE A 267 11.17 8.86 -2.56
C ILE A 267 12.21 9.86 -2.03
N GLN A 268 11.84 11.14 -1.92
CA GLN A 268 12.73 12.18 -1.42
C GLN A 268 13.17 11.90 0.02
N LEU A 269 12.23 11.46 0.87
CA LEU A 269 12.54 11.09 2.24
C LEU A 269 13.50 9.90 2.28
N ALA A 270 13.28 8.87 1.47
CA ALA A 270 14.14 7.70 1.40
C ALA A 270 15.57 8.08 1.00
N ILE A 271 15.72 8.93 -0.03
CA ILE A 271 17.04 9.43 -0.47
C ILE A 271 17.71 10.25 0.63
N LYS A 272 16.96 11.13 1.32
CA LYS A 272 17.49 11.92 2.44
C LYS A 272 17.94 11.03 3.61
N MET A 273 17.21 9.96 3.89
CA MET A 273 17.51 9.03 4.98
C MET A 273 18.67 8.11 4.62
N TYR A 274 18.76 7.63 3.38
CA TYR A 274 19.73 6.64 2.93
C TYR A 274 20.44 7.09 1.64
N PRO A 275 21.28 8.13 1.71
CA PRO A 275 21.89 8.73 0.53
C PRO A 275 22.86 7.81 -0.23
N HIS A 276 23.34 6.73 0.39
CA HIS A 276 24.24 5.76 -0.23
C HIS A 276 23.51 4.65 -1.02
N GLN A 277 22.24 4.35 -0.69
CA GLN A 277 21.47 3.27 -1.32
C GLN A 277 21.19 3.45 -2.82
N PRO A 278 20.92 4.66 -3.37
CA PRO A 278 20.68 4.81 -4.79
C PRO A 278 21.85 4.35 -5.69
N PHE A 279 23.06 4.27 -5.12
CA PHE A 279 24.28 3.90 -5.83
C PHE A 279 24.60 2.40 -5.76
N GLY A 280 23.87 1.63 -4.94
CA GLY A 280 23.89 0.18 -4.99
C GLY A 280 23.07 -0.32 -6.18
N SER A 281 23.49 -1.44 -6.78
CA SER A 281 22.70 -2.15 -7.77
C SER A 281 21.83 -3.23 -7.12
N ASP A 282 20.67 -3.52 -7.72
CA ASP A 282 19.90 -4.73 -7.42
C ASP A 282 20.55 -5.99 -8.02
N GLU A 283 19.91 -7.15 -7.85
CA GLU A 283 20.33 -8.45 -8.40
C GLU A 283 20.46 -8.48 -9.93
N LYS A 284 19.88 -7.50 -10.64
CA LYS A 284 19.93 -7.39 -12.10
C LYS A 284 20.94 -6.32 -12.55
N GLY A 285 21.73 -5.78 -11.62
CA GLY A 285 22.64 -4.67 -11.90
C GLY A 285 21.95 -3.31 -12.05
N ASN A 286 20.66 -3.17 -11.72
CA ASN A 286 19.96 -1.89 -11.81
C ASN A 286 20.29 -1.02 -10.60
N TYR A 287 20.93 0.12 -10.86
CA TYR A 287 21.10 1.19 -9.89
C TYR A 287 19.80 1.97 -9.68
N GLY A 288 19.72 2.79 -8.63
CA GLY A 288 18.56 3.65 -8.38
C GLY A 288 18.20 4.52 -9.59
N LEU A 289 19.21 4.96 -10.36
CA LEU A 289 18.99 5.74 -11.58
C LEU A 289 18.29 4.93 -12.70
N HIS A 290 18.54 3.62 -12.81
CA HIS A 290 17.83 2.75 -13.77
C HIS A 290 16.36 2.63 -13.40
N LEU A 291 16.06 2.37 -12.12
CA LEU A 291 14.70 2.23 -11.62
C LEU A 291 13.91 3.54 -11.75
N ALA A 292 14.51 4.67 -11.36
CA ALA A 292 13.92 5.99 -11.54
C ALA A 292 13.64 6.33 -13.02
N SER A 293 14.52 5.87 -13.92
CA SER A 293 14.37 6.05 -15.36
C SER A 293 13.28 5.16 -15.96
N ALA A 294 13.16 3.92 -15.48
CA ALA A 294 12.13 2.98 -15.92
C ALA A 294 10.72 3.35 -15.42
N ASN A 295 10.61 4.10 -14.32
CA ASN A 295 9.32 4.42 -13.73
C ASN A 295 8.49 5.35 -14.66
N PRO A 296 7.31 4.94 -15.17
CA PRO A 296 6.43 5.77 -15.96
C PRO A 296 5.99 6.99 -15.15
N ILE A 297 5.81 8.10 -15.85
CA ILE A 297 5.83 9.41 -15.20
C ILE A 297 4.58 9.67 -14.37
N VAL A 298 4.81 10.01 -13.10
CA VAL A 298 3.86 10.71 -12.24
C VAL A 298 3.76 12.16 -12.73
N GLN A 299 2.54 12.66 -12.94
CA GLN A 299 2.21 13.92 -13.62
C GLN A 299 2.81 15.21 -12.99
N ASP A 300 3.66 15.11 -11.97
CA ASP A 300 4.02 16.22 -11.09
C ASP A 300 5.43 16.82 -11.31
N GLY A 301 6.10 16.53 -12.43
CA GLY A 301 7.44 17.09 -12.75
C GLY A 301 8.54 16.69 -11.74
N LEU A 302 8.22 15.79 -10.83
CA LEU A 302 9.06 15.39 -9.70
C LEU A 302 9.98 14.21 -10.08
N SER A 303 9.62 13.46 -11.13
CA SER A 303 10.52 12.53 -11.81
C SER A 303 11.82 13.22 -12.25
N LYS A 304 11.70 14.44 -12.80
CA LYS A 304 12.84 15.28 -13.17
C LYS A 304 13.73 15.56 -11.97
N LYS A 305 13.17 16.05 -10.86
CA LYS A 305 13.93 16.40 -9.64
C LYS A 305 14.66 15.20 -9.04
N VAL A 306 14.02 14.04 -9.02
CA VAL A 306 14.65 12.79 -8.53
C VAL A 306 15.81 12.39 -9.44
N LEU A 307 15.61 12.40 -10.76
CA LEU A 307 16.68 12.08 -11.71
C LEU A 307 17.84 13.08 -11.64
N GLU A 308 17.54 14.38 -11.60
CA GLU A 308 18.55 15.45 -11.45
C GLU A 308 19.33 15.27 -10.14
N SER A 309 18.63 15.08 -9.02
CA SER A 309 19.29 14.85 -7.73
C SER A 309 20.17 13.61 -7.72
N LEU A 310 19.76 12.51 -8.37
CA LEU A 310 20.56 11.28 -8.42
C LEU A 310 21.81 11.46 -9.31
N VAL A 311 21.66 12.14 -10.45
CA VAL A 311 22.76 12.45 -11.37
C VAL A 311 23.75 13.45 -10.75
N GLU A 312 23.27 14.46 -10.03
CA GLU A 312 24.10 15.45 -9.34
C GLU A 312 24.97 14.81 -8.25
N GLN A 313 24.44 13.80 -7.54
CA GLN A 313 25.20 13.12 -6.50
C GLN A 313 26.22 12.13 -7.07
N ASN A 314 25.92 11.45 -8.19
CA ASN A 314 26.87 10.59 -8.87
C ASN A 314 26.59 10.46 -10.37
N SER A 315 27.24 11.30 -11.16
CA SER A 315 27.07 11.33 -12.62
C SER A 315 27.60 10.09 -13.34
N LEU A 316 28.53 9.34 -12.73
CA LEU A 316 29.12 8.14 -13.33
C LEU A 316 28.09 7.02 -13.54
N ILE A 317 27.06 6.98 -12.69
CA ILE A 317 26.00 5.97 -12.77
C ILE A 317 25.12 6.17 -14.01
N ALA A 318 25.06 7.39 -14.56
CA ALA A 318 24.38 7.63 -15.83
C ALA A 318 25.02 6.84 -16.98
N ALA A 319 26.31 6.52 -16.88
CA ALA A 319 27.08 5.72 -17.83
C ALA A 319 27.30 4.26 -17.41
N ALA A 320 26.71 3.81 -16.30
CA ALA A 320 26.74 2.42 -15.90
C ALA A 320 25.61 1.64 -16.60
N SER A 321 25.92 0.50 -17.21
CA SER A 321 24.90 -0.43 -17.71
C SER A 321 24.54 -1.46 -16.64
N ASN A 322 23.29 -1.91 -16.62
CA ASN A 322 22.88 -3.07 -15.85
C ASN A 322 23.38 -4.40 -16.48
N GLU A 323 23.04 -5.54 -15.89
CA GLU A 323 23.48 -6.87 -16.41
C GLU A 323 22.93 -7.19 -17.80
N SER A 324 21.81 -6.57 -18.18
CA SER A 324 21.24 -6.68 -19.52
C SER A 324 21.88 -5.74 -20.54
N GLY A 325 22.92 -4.98 -20.18
CA GLY A 325 23.56 -4.00 -21.07
C GLY A 325 22.70 -2.75 -21.33
N GLN A 326 21.68 -2.51 -20.51
CA GLN A 326 20.83 -1.32 -20.57
C GLN A 326 21.41 -0.22 -19.71
N TYR A 327 21.48 0.98 -20.28
CA TYR A 327 21.81 2.22 -19.56
C TYR A 327 20.53 2.93 -19.11
N PRO A 328 20.58 3.81 -18.08
CA PRO A 328 19.42 4.56 -17.62
C PRO A 328 18.72 5.35 -18.74
N LEU A 329 19.48 5.86 -19.71
CA LEU A 329 18.95 6.56 -20.88
C LEU A 329 18.01 5.67 -21.71
N HIS A 330 18.34 4.39 -21.89
CA HIS A 330 17.49 3.44 -22.63
C HIS A 330 16.18 3.20 -21.89
N SER A 331 16.24 3.01 -20.57
CA SER A 331 15.06 2.83 -19.72
C SER A 331 14.18 4.09 -19.69
N ALA A 332 14.76 5.28 -19.63
CA ALA A 332 14.03 6.55 -19.68
C ALA A 332 13.34 6.79 -21.02
N ALA A 333 14.02 6.49 -22.13
CA ALA A 333 13.45 6.62 -23.46
C ALA A 333 12.27 5.63 -23.65
N TYR A 334 12.47 4.36 -23.27
CA TYR A 334 11.45 3.33 -23.43
C TYR A 334 10.24 3.54 -22.51
N SER A 335 10.44 4.05 -21.28
CA SER A 335 9.34 4.41 -20.36
C SER A 335 8.55 5.64 -20.81
N GLY A 336 8.99 6.31 -21.87
CA GLY A 336 8.30 7.40 -22.51
C GLY A 336 8.56 8.76 -21.85
N LYS A 337 9.70 8.94 -21.16
CA LYS A 337 10.07 10.25 -20.61
C LYS A 337 10.31 11.27 -21.73
N HIS A 338 9.97 12.53 -21.48
CA HIS A 338 10.27 13.64 -22.37
C HIS A 338 11.62 14.28 -22.05
N TRP A 339 12.11 15.10 -22.97
CA TRP A 339 13.37 15.82 -22.85
C TRP A 339 13.54 16.51 -21.48
N ASP A 340 12.53 17.29 -21.09
CA ASP A 340 12.53 18.07 -19.85
C ASP A 340 12.19 17.25 -18.59
N GLU A 341 11.94 15.95 -18.71
CA GLU A 341 11.54 15.05 -17.63
C GLU A 341 12.69 14.16 -17.13
N GLY A 342 13.93 14.57 -17.44
CA GLY A 342 15.16 13.94 -16.95
C GLY A 342 16.05 13.34 -18.04
N ILE A 343 15.57 13.19 -19.28
CA ILE A 343 16.41 12.75 -20.41
C ILE A 343 17.57 13.72 -20.63
N SER A 344 17.33 15.04 -20.55
CA SER A 344 18.39 16.04 -20.66
C SER A 344 19.45 15.89 -19.57
N ALA A 345 19.06 15.58 -18.34
CA ALA A 345 19.99 15.39 -17.22
C ALA A 345 20.89 14.16 -17.43
N LEU A 346 20.30 13.06 -17.88
CA LEU A 346 21.05 11.83 -18.21
C LEU A 346 22.05 12.08 -19.36
N LEU A 347 21.63 12.77 -20.43
CA LEU A 347 22.50 13.09 -21.55
C LEU A 347 23.60 14.08 -21.20
N ASN A 348 23.32 15.07 -20.35
CA ASN A 348 24.35 16.00 -19.89
C ASN A 348 25.44 15.26 -19.10
N ALA A 349 25.07 14.23 -18.34
CA ALA A 349 26.03 13.39 -17.61
C ALA A 349 26.78 12.40 -18.51
N ALA A 350 26.10 11.81 -19.49
CA ALA A 350 26.68 10.81 -20.39
C ALA A 350 26.28 11.04 -21.87
N PRO A 351 26.87 12.04 -22.56
CA PRO A 351 26.44 12.43 -23.91
C PRO A 351 26.67 11.35 -24.97
N HIS A 352 27.71 10.54 -24.80
CA HIS A 352 28.10 9.51 -25.76
C HIS A 352 27.07 8.39 -25.89
N LEU A 353 26.25 8.15 -24.87
CA LEU A 353 25.24 7.08 -24.86
C LEU A 353 24.10 7.29 -25.86
N VAL A 354 23.97 8.49 -26.43
CA VAL A 354 22.97 8.73 -27.47
C VAL A 354 23.16 7.80 -28.66
N GLY A 355 24.42 7.44 -28.98
CA GLY A 355 24.81 6.55 -30.07
C GLY A 355 25.03 5.10 -29.68
N GLU A 356 24.74 4.72 -28.44
CA GLU A 356 24.79 3.32 -28.01
C GLU A 356 23.46 2.65 -28.28
N LYS A 357 23.49 1.35 -28.55
CA LYS A 357 22.29 0.54 -28.72
C LYS A 357 21.99 -0.18 -27.43
N ASP A 358 20.71 -0.27 -27.12
CA ASP A 358 20.23 -1.19 -26.10
C ASP A 358 20.58 -2.63 -26.50
N SER A 359 21.11 -3.41 -25.57
CA SER A 359 21.50 -4.80 -25.80
C SER A 359 20.30 -5.74 -25.93
N GLU A 360 19.12 -5.38 -25.40
CA GLU A 360 17.92 -6.20 -25.49
C GLU A 360 17.23 -6.07 -26.86
N LYS A 361 16.97 -4.83 -27.31
CA LYS A 361 16.23 -4.57 -28.56
C LYS A 361 17.13 -4.20 -29.74
N GLY A 362 18.43 -3.96 -29.52
CA GLY A 362 19.35 -3.49 -30.56
C GLY A 362 19.01 -2.09 -31.09
N MET A 363 18.31 -1.29 -30.28
CA MET A 363 17.71 -0.01 -30.67
C MET A 363 18.46 1.16 -30.03
N PHE A 364 18.56 2.27 -30.77
CA PHE A 364 19.03 3.54 -30.22
C PHE A 364 17.98 4.17 -29.29
N PRO A 365 18.37 5.06 -28.37
CA PRO A 365 17.45 5.80 -27.51
C PRO A 365 16.28 6.47 -28.24
N PHE A 366 16.49 7.08 -29.41
CA PHE A 366 15.41 7.72 -30.17
C PHE A 366 14.39 6.69 -30.71
N MET A 367 14.84 5.49 -31.07
CA MET A 367 13.97 4.40 -31.52
C MET A 367 13.17 3.84 -30.34
N LEU A 368 13.79 3.68 -29.17
CA LEU A 368 13.10 3.28 -27.95
C LEU A 368 12.02 4.29 -27.55
N ALA A 369 12.31 5.59 -27.67
CA ALA A 369 11.33 6.65 -27.42
C ALA A 369 10.14 6.57 -28.39
N ALA A 370 10.37 6.24 -29.66
CA ALA A 370 9.31 6.03 -30.63
C ALA A 370 8.45 4.80 -30.30
N CYS A 371 9.10 3.68 -29.95
CA CYS A 371 8.49 2.40 -29.59
C CYS A 371 7.88 2.36 -28.18
N SER A 372 7.96 3.45 -27.41
CA SER A 372 7.43 3.47 -26.05
C SER A 372 5.93 3.12 -26.05
N PRO A 373 5.50 2.13 -25.24
CA PRO A 373 4.10 1.69 -25.18
C PRO A 373 3.18 2.68 -24.45
N VAL A 374 3.73 3.74 -23.86
CA VAL A 374 3.00 4.70 -23.04
C VAL A 374 2.40 5.79 -23.92
N ASP A 375 1.17 5.58 -24.41
CA ASP A 375 0.38 6.62 -25.06
C ASP A 375 -0.34 7.47 -24.01
N ARG A 376 0.21 8.66 -23.74
CA ARG A 376 -0.31 9.57 -22.71
C ARG A 376 -1.58 10.28 -23.18
N LYS A 377 -2.71 10.01 -22.53
CA LYS A 377 -3.93 10.81 -22.69
C LYS A 377 -3.66 12.24 -22.19
N GLY A 378 -3.79 13.23 -23.08
CA GLY A 378 -3.68 14.66 -22.73
C GLY A 378 -2.28 15.26 -22.78
N VAL A 379 -1.23 14.49 -23.13
CA VAL A 379 0.08 15.07 -23.43
C VAL A 379 0.20 15.29 -24.93
N PRO A 380 0.60 16.50 -25.39
CA PRO A 380 0.76 16.76 -26.82
C PRO A 380 1.76 15.78 -27.43
N GLN A 381 1.39 15.13 -28.55
CA GLN A 381 2.33 14.29 -29.32
C GLN A 381 3.61 15.06 -29.68
N GLU A 382 3.51 16.38 -29.78
CA GLU A 382 4.63 17.31 -29.98
C GLU A 382 5.77 17.10 -28.98
N LYS A 383 5.50 16.78 -27.70
CA LYS A 383 6.57 16.53 -26.72
C LYS A 383 7.30 15.20 -26.95
N LYS A 384 6.58 14.18 -27.42
CA LYS A 384 7.20 12.89 -27.80
C LYS A 384 8.10 13.09 -29.01
N LEU A 385 7.59 13.81 -30.02
CA LEU A 385 8.34 14.16 -31.22
C LEU A 385 9.56 15.04 -30.91
N ASP A 386 9.43 16.06 -30.05
CA ASP A 386 10.54 16.92 -29.65
C ASP A 386 11.69 16.12 -29.03
N THR A 387 11.41 15.19 -28.11
CA THR A 387 12.43 14.28 -27.56
C THR A 387 13.11 13.46 -28.65
N ILE A 388 12.32 12.84 -29.55
CA ILE A 388 12.86 12.01 -30.64
C ILE A 388 13.75 12.85 -31.56
N TYR A 389 13.30 14.02 -32.00
CA TYR A 389 14.06 14.91 -32.87
C TYR A 389 15.34 15.43 -32.21
N ARG A 390 15.31 15.75 -30.92
CA ARG A 390 16.51 16.18 -30.19
C ARG A 390 17.54 15.06 -30.07
N LEU A 391 17.10 13.85 -29.72
CA LEU A 391 17.98 12.67 -29.69
C LEU A 391 18.60 12.41 -31.07
N LEU A 392 17.80 12.55 -32.14
CA LEU A 392 18.25 12.30 -33.50
C LEU A 392 19.24 13.38 -33.99
N ARG A 393 19.01 14.66 -33.65
CA ARG A 393 19.95 15.76 -33.95
C ARG A 393 21.31 15.64 -33.27
N MET A 394 21.37 14.93 -32.15
CA MET A 394 22.64 14.63 -31.47
C MET A 394 23.44 13.51 -32.17
N LEU A 395 22.82 12.82 -33.14
CA LEU A 395 23.44 11.81 -33.99
C LEU A 395 23.39 12.25 -35.47
N PRO A 396 24.16 13.26 -35.86
CA PRO A 396 24.19 13.74 -37.25
C PRO A 396 24.62 12.64 -38.25
N GLU A 397 25.34 11.61 -37.80
CA GLU A 397 25.73 10.47 -38.62
C GLU A 397 24.54 9.57 -39.01
N MET A 398 23.44 9.59 -38.24
CA MET A 398 22.22 8.82 -38.49
C MET A 398 21.23 9.54 -39.41
N GLU A 399 21.42 10.83 -39.72
CA GLU A 399 20.58 11.59 -40.67
C GLU A 399 20.69 11.07 -42.12
N ARG A 400 21.60 10.13 -42.37
CA ARG A 400 21.85 9.51 -43.68
C ARG A 400 21.09 8.20 -43.94
N PHE A 401 20.32 7.70 -42.98
CA PHE A 401 19.54 6.46 -43.11
C PHE A 401 18.11 6.68 -43.58
#